data_AF-A0A2H9PS69-F1
#
_entry.id   AF-A0A2H9PS69-F1
#
_cell.length_a   1.000
_cell.length_b   1.000
_cell.length_c   1.000
_cell.angle_alpha   90.00
_cell.angle_beta   90.00
_cell.angle_gamma   90.00
#
_symmetry.space_group_name_H-M   'P 1'
#
loop_
_entity.id
_entity.type
_entity.pdbx_description
1 polymer ?
#
loop_
_entity_poly.entity_id
_entity_poly.type
_entity_poly.pdbx_seq_one_letter_code
_entity_poly.pdbx_strand_id
1 'polypeptide(L)'
;MSGSQPDDASISGRATMSSPAGASPAVPSPVQTPTLHISRVLRHYKRPDVQEKMLAAASGREIGLRFGTGGFGKRPDVLNFSGDIMAAVAQGATSFHTSEERWHNPLDIRTEMTRREQDELRSGWDLVLDIDCPIFEYSRIAAELCVAVLRDHGVEPAVKFSGNKGFHIAVPWESFPSSIGNKQTSRLFPEAPRIIASYIKELIAEPLAGRIMEMDGIDGVKAKTGKSFAELTVKQEGMDVLNTDAFLEIDTVLLASRHLYRMPYSLHEKSGLVSTPINPDKVGKFKREMAAIERFKVSDFDFPGTGTPMQAEVLLKAAYERDSFNKAAASSLLQQAGQTGEWKPIGAKMPLETFPPCIHFILNGIEDG
;
A
#
# COMPACT_ATOMS: atom_id res chain seq x y z
N MET A 1 41.16 17.74 -79.06
CA MET A 1 41.78 19.07 -78.86
C MET A 1 41.15 19.64 -77.60
N SER A 2 41.85 19.47 -76.48
CA SER A 2 42.66 20.52 -75.81
C SER A 2 41.75 21.34 -74.89
N GLY A 3 41.82 21.16 -73.58
CA GLY A 3 42.71 21.95 -72.71
C GLY A 3 41.99 23.26 -72.34
N SER A 4 41.96 23.80 -71.14
CA SER A 4 42.88 23.77 -70.00
C SER A 4 42.26 24.74 -68.97
N GLN A 5 42.58 24.57 -67.68
CA GLN A 5 42.39 25.60 -66.65
C GLN A 5 43.22 26.87 -66.99
N PRO A 6 42.95 28.04 -66.37
CA PRO A 6 43.65 28.42 -65.13
C PRO A 6 42.78 29.26 -64.14
N ASP A 7 42.93 29.11 -62.83
CA ASP A 7 43.74 29.88 -61.85
C ASP A 7 43.04 31.10 -61.22
N ASP A 8 42.76 30.92 -59.93
CA ASP A 8 43.32 31.66 -58.79
C ASP A 8 42.89 33.09 -58.39
N ALA A 9 43.02 33.31 -57.08
CA ALA A 9 43.08 34.56 -56.30
C ALA A 9 41.82 35.10 -55.56
N SER A 10 41.76 34.69 -54.29
CA SER A 10 41.55 35.48 -53.05
C SER A 10 40.80 36.82 -53.09
N ILE A 11 39.90 37.04 -52.11
CA ILE A 11 40.07 38.04 -51.02
C ILE A 11 38.99 37.84 -49.92
N SER A 12 39.46 38.02 -48.69
CA SER A 12 38.86 38.04 -47.35
C SER A 12 37.38 38.39 -47.17
N GLY A 13 36.73 37.66 -46.24
CA GLY A 13 35.47 38.06 -45.61
C GLY A 13 35.22 37.26 -44.33
N ARG A 14 35.70 37.77 -43.20
CA ARG A 14 35.57 37.18 -41.86
C ARG A 14 34.09 37.27 -41.43
N ALA A 15 33.36 36.16 -41.49
CA ALA A 15 32.00 36.05 -40.96
C ALA A 15 32.03 35.33 -39.61
N THR A 16 31.63 36.08 -38.58
CA THR A 16 31.47 35.66 -37.19
C THR A 16 30.43 34.53 -37.06
N MET A 17 30.86 33.34 -36.62
CA MET A 17 29.94 32.32 -36.12
C MET A 17 29.48 32.69 -34.71
N SER A 18 28.25 33.15 -34.56
CA SER A 18 27.54 33.18 -33.29
C SER A 18 26.84 31.83 -33.09
N SER A 19 27.32 31.06 -32.12
CA SER A 19 26.66 29.85 -31.63
C SER A 19 25.25 30.15 -31.14
N PRO A 20 24.23 29.33 -31.45
CA PRO A 20 22.94 29.46 -30.79
C PRO A 20 23.10 28.98 -29.33
N ALA A 21 22.81 29.88 -28.40
CA ALA A 21 22.80 29.62 -26.98
C ALA A 21 21.91 28.41 -26.66
N GLY A 22 22.45 27.48 -25.87
CA GLY A 22 21.79 26.24 -25.48
C GLY A 22 20.46 26.53 -24.77
N ALA A 23 19.40 25.90 -25.27
CA ALA A 23 18.17 25.76 -24.54
C ALA A 23 18.45 24.96 -23.26
N SER A 24 18.28 25.60 -22.10
CA SER A 24 18.27 24.88 -20.82
C SER A 24 17.17 23.82 -20.85
N PRO A 25 17.42 22.60 -20.32
CA PRO A 25 16.37 21.62 -20.16
C PRO A 25 15.30 22.21 -19.24
N ALA A 26 14.07 22.30 -19.73
CA ALA A 26 12.95 22.76 -18.94
C ALA A 26 12.84 21.90 -17.70
N VAL A 27 13.12 22.48 -16.53
CA VAL A 27 12.80 21.90 -15.24
C VAL A 27 11.30 21.60 -15.27
N PRO A 28 10.86 20.35 -15.06
CA PRO A 28 9.44 20.05 -15.03
C PRO A 28 8.81 20.93 -13.96
N SER A 29 7.88 21.77 -14.37
CA SER A 29 7.13 22.62 -13.45
C SER A 29 6.54 21.71 -12.37
N PRO A 30 6.65 22.07 -11.07
CA PRO A 30 6.05 21.26 -10.02
C PRO A 30 4.56 21.13 -10.35
N VAL A 31 4.11 19.90 -10.58
CA VAL A 31 2.69 19.60 -10.77
C VAL A 31 1.98 20.15 -9.55
N GLN A 32 1.28 21.28 -9.70
CA GLN A 32 0.47 21.84 -8.64
C GLN A 32 -0.62 20.81 -8.35
N THR A 33 -0.43 20.03 -7.29
CA THR A 33 -1.44 19.07 -6.82
C THR A 33 -2.69 19.90 -6.53
N PRO A 34 -3.82 19.69 -7.23
CA PRO A 34 -4.99 20.53 -7.05
C PRO A 34 -5.48 20.34 -5.61
N THR A 35 -5.37 21.41 -4.81
CA THR A 35 -5.88 21.40 -3.45
C THR A 35 -7.39 21.19 -3.52
N LEU A 36 -7.90 20.18 -2.82
CA LEU A 36 -9.34 19.88 -2.76
C LEU A 36 -10.09 21.11 -2.24
N HIS A 37 -10.80 21.81 -3.13
CA HIS A 37 -11.56 22.99 -2.75
C HIS A 37 -12.71 22.59 -1.82
N ILE A 38 -12.87 23.30 -0.70
CA ILE A 38 -13.85 22.96 0.36
C ILE A 38 -15.27 22.78 -0.16
N SER A 39 -15.69 23.55 -1.16
CA SER A 39 -17.03 23.41 -1.76
C SER A 39 -17.24 22.07 -2.47
N ARG A 40 -16.20 21.47 -3.07
CA ARG A 40 -16.27 20.14 -3.68
C ARG A 40 -16.37 19.06 -2.60
N VAL A 41 -15.58 19.20 -1.54
CA VAL A 41 -15.59 18.29 -0.38
C VAL A 41 -16.95 18.29 0.31
N LEU A 42 -17.50 19.47 0.62
CA LEU A 42 -18.83 19.64 1.19
C LEU A 42 -19.92 19.05 0.31
N ARG A 43 -19.88 19.32 -1.01
CA ARG A 43 -20.88 18.79 -1.95
C ARG A 43 -20.87 17.26 -1.97
N HIS A 44 -19.69 16.65 -1.95
CA HIS A 44 -19.52 15.20 -1.92
C HIS A 44 -20.11 14.58 -0.66
N TYR A 45 -19.64 15.01 0.51
CA TYR A 45 -20.07 14.42 1.79
C TYR A 45 -21.47 14.82 2.24
N LYS A 46 -22.10 15.82 1.60
CA LYS A 46 -23.52 16.17 1.80
C LYS A 46 -24.47 15.16 1.14
N ARG A 47 -23.99 14.33 0.22
CA ARG A 47 -24.86 13.38 -0.48
C ARG A 47 -25.39 12.31 0.49
N PRO A 48 -26.71 12.12 0.61
CA PRO A 48 -27.28 11.14 1.55
C PRO A 48 -26.82 9.70 1.27
N ASP A 49 -26.71 9.33 -0.01
CA ASP A 49 -26.25 8.00 -0.45
C ASP A 49 -24.81 7.69 0.00
N VAL A 50 -23.93 8.70 -0.03
CA VAL A 50 -22.56 8.62 0.48
C VAL A 50 -22.55 8.50 2.00
N GLN A 51 -23.32 9.33 2.69
CA GLN A 51 -23.38 9.34 4.16
C GLN A 51 -23.85 8.00 4.70
N GLU A 52 -24.92 7.44 4.15
CA GLU A 52 -25.46 6.13 4.54
C GLU A 52 -24.39 5.04 4.45
N LYS A 53 -23.72 4.94 3.31
CA LYS A 53 -22.69 3.91 3.08
C LYS A 53 -21.45 4.12 3.96
N MET A 54 -21.04 5.37 4.20
CA MET A 54 -19.94 5.67 5.11
C MET A 54 -20.26 5.29 6.55
N LEU A 55 -21.47 5.59 7.04
CA LEU A 55 -21.91 5.23 8.39
C LEU A 55 -22.00 3.70 8.56
N ALA A 56 -22.50 2.99 7.55
CA ALA A 56 -22.51 1.53 7.55
C ALA A 56 -21.08 0.96 7.69
N ALA A 57 -20.12 1.51 6.94
CA ALA A 57 -18.72 1.09 7.01
C ALA A 57 -18.01 1.47 8.33
N ALA A 58 -18.47 2.54 9.00
CA ALA A 58 -17.92 3.02 10.27
C ALA A 58 -18.37 2.22 11.50
N SER A 59 -19.45 1.44 11.37
CA SER A 59 -20.08 0.78 12.50
C SER A 59 -19.11 -0.13 13.27
N GLY A 60 -18.99 0.10 14.57
CA GLY A 60 -18.13 -0.67 15.46
C GLY A 60 -16.63 -0.47 15.20
N ARG A 61 -16.20 0.62 14.55
CA ARG A 61 -14.78 0.88 14.24
C ARG A 61 -14.31 2.20 14.78
N GLU A 62 -13.00 2.29 14.97
CA GLU A 62 -12.33 3.56 15.23
C GLU A 62 -12.22 4.37 13.93
N ILE A 63 -12.43 5.68 14.03
CA ILE A 63 -12.36 6.61 12.91
C ILE A 63 -11.12 7.51 13.05
N GLY A 64 -10.45 7.74 11.92
CA GLY A 64 -9.37 8.70 11.80
C GLY A 64 -9.69 9.74 10.73
N LEU A 65 -9.66 11.01 11.12
CA LEU A 65 -9.87 12.14 10.22
C LEU A 65 -8.53 12.63 9.67
N ARG A 66 -8.54 13.09 8.42
CA ARG A 66 -7.40 13.78 7.81
C ARG A 66 -7.81 15.12 7.24
N PHE A 67 -7.03 16.14 7.57
CA PHE A 67 -7.21 17.55 7.18
C PHE A 67 -6.18 17.89 6.10
N GLY A 68 -6.56 17.73 4.84
CA GLY A 68 -5.67 17.95 3.70
C GLY A 68 -4.47 16.99 3.69
N THR A 69 -3.29 17.48 3.31
CA THR A 69 -2.11 16.62 3.12
C THR A 69 -1.32 16.32 4.41
N GLY A 70 -1.51 17.08 5.50
CA GLY A 70 -0.63 17.01 6.67
C GLY A 70 -1.28 16.96 8.06
N GLY A 71 -2.59 17.27 8.21
CA GLY A 71 -3.24 17.27 9.52
C GLY A 71 -3.98 15.96 9.82
N PHE A 72 -3.89 15.47 11.05
CA PHE A 72 -4.65 14.30 11.53
C PHE A 72 -5.58 14.69 12.68
N GLY A 73 -6.76 14.09 12.72
CA GLY A 73 -7.69 14.21 13.84
C GLY A 73 -7.21 13.48 15.08
N LYS A 74 -7.75 13.87 16.24
CA LYS A 74 -7.57 13.13 17.47
C LYS A 74 -8.26 11.77 17.38
N ARG A 75 -7.73 10.80 18.13
CA ARG A 75 -8.18 9.41 18.14
C ARG A 75 -8.23 8.88 19.58
N PRO A 76 -9.16 7.98 19.93
CA PRO A 76 -10.19 7.41 19.05
C PRO A 76 -11.32 8.40 18.72
N ASP A 77 -12.03 8.12 17.64
CA ASP A 77 -13.24 8.85 17.23
C ASP A 77 -14.22 7.88 16.56
N VAL A 78 -15.48 8.29 16.38
CA VAL A 78 -16.56 7.48 15.79
C VAL A 78 -17.45 8.32 14.88
N LEU A 79 -18.18 7.66 13.97
CA LEU A 79 -19.24 8.28 13.17
C LEU A 79 -20.53 7.52 13.41
N ASN A 80 -21.49 8.15 14.08
CA ASN A 80 -22.78 7.53 14.41
C ASN A 80 -23.93 8.14 13.60
N PHE A 81 -23.80 9.41 13.21
CA PHE A 81 -24.82 10.17 12.50
C PHE A 81 -24.24 10.89 11.30
N SER A 82 -25.08 11.18 10.30
CA SER A 82 -24.67 11.94 9.11
C SER A 82 -24.19 13.36 9.46
N GLY A 83 -24.70 13.92 10.56
CA GLY A 83 -24.25 15.19 11.13
C GLY A 83 -22.77 15.17 11.52
N ASP A 84 -22.24 14.03 11.99
CA ASP A 84 -20.84 13.89 12.41
C ASP A 84 -19.90 14.06 11.21
N ILE A 85 -20.25 13.45 10.07
CA ILE A 85 -19.53 13.59 8.80
C ILE A 85 -19.49 15.07 8.39
N MET A 86 -20.65 15.75 8.42
CA MET A 86 -20.73 17.15 8.02
C MET A 86 -20.00 18.09 8.98
N ALA A 87 -20.05 17.82 10.29
CA ALA A 87 -19.33 18.58 11.30
C ALA A 87 -17.82 18.46 11.10
N ALA A 88 -17.30 17.25 10.85
CA ALA A 88 -15.90 17.02 10.55
C ALA A 88 -15.46 17.76 9.28
N VAL A 89 -16.25 17.70 8.19
CA VAL A 89 -15.95 18.41 6.94
C VAL A 89 -15.98 19.93 7.14
N ALA A 90 -16.92 20.45 7.93
CA ALA A 90 -16.98 21.88 8.26
C ALA A 90 -15.74 22.37 9.03
N GLN A 91 -15.11 21.48 9.80
CA GLN A 91 -13.81 21.71 10.46
C GLN A 91 -12.61 21.49 9.53
N GLY A 92 -12.83 21.19 8.25
CA GLY A 92 -11.79 21.02 7.24
C GLY A 92 -11.34 19.58 7.02
N ALA A 93 -12.03 18.58 7.57
CA ALA A 93 -11.73 17.19 7.25
C ALA A 93 -11.98 16.93 5.76
N THR A 94 -10.96 16.43 5.08
CA THR A 94 -11.04 16.07 3.65
C THR A 94 -11.26 14.58 3.46
N SER A 95 -10.83 13.77 4.42
CA SER A 95 -10.78 12.33 4.32
C SER A 95 -11.00 11.63 5.64
N PHE A 96 -11.53 10.42 5.55
CA PHE A 96 -12.01 9.56 6.63
C PHE A 96 -11.40 8.18 6.45
N HIS A 97 -10.84 7.67 7.53
CA HIS A 97 -10.22 6.35 7.60
C HIS A 97 -10.85 5.58 8.75
N THR A 98 -10.84 4.25 8.66
CA THR A 98 -11.43 3.39 9.68
C THR A 98 -10.53 2.19 9.98
N SER A 99 -10.62 1.67 11.20
CA SER A 99 -9.80 0.54 11.64
C SER A 99 -10.20 -0.76 10.97
N GLU A 100 -9.24 -1.66 10.75
CA GLU A 100 -9.52 -3.05 10.35
C GLU A 100 -10.18 -3.84 11.48
N GLU A 101 -9.69 -3.58 12.69
CA GLU A 101 -10.27 -4.05 13.95
C GLU A 101 -11.67 -3.47 14.15
N ARG A 102 -12.54 -4.30 14.70
CA ARG A 102 -13.87 -3.95 15.18
C ARG A 102 -13.89 -4.03 16.70
N TRP A 103 -14.56 -3.08 17.33
CA TRP A 103 -14.55 -2.88 18.77
C TRP A 103 -15.97 -2.92 19.31
N HIS A 104 -16.14 -3.42 20.54
CA HIS A 104 -17.42 -3.30 21.24
C HIS A 104 -17.79 -1.84 21.50
N ASN A 105 -16.79 -1.02 21.88
CA ASN A 105 -16.92 0.43 21.97
C ASN A 105 -15.59 1.09 21.56
N PRO A 106 -15.49 1.67 20.36
CA PRO A 106 -14.24 2.28 19.89
C PRO A 106 -13.74 3.45 20.75
N LEU A 107 -14.62 4.14 21.51
CA LEU A 107 -14.21 5.26 22.35
C LEU A 107 -13.46 4.83 23.62
N ASP A 108 -13.49 3.54 23.97
CA ASP A 108 -12.75 3.00 25.11
C ASP A 108 -11.28 2.69 24.78
N ILE A 109 -10.87 2.86 23.52
CA ILE A 109 -9.49 2.60 23.09
C ILE A 109 -8.54 3.63 23.70
N ARG A 110 -7.47 3.15 24.32
CA ARG A 110 -6.40 3.97 24.91
C ARG A 110 -5.05 3.60 24.29
N THR A 111 -4.16 4.59 24.13
CA THR A 111 -2.86 4.38 23.47
C THR A 111 -1.98 3.37 24.19
N GLU A 112 -2.07 3.31 25.53
CA GLU A 112 -1.21 2.46 26.37
C GLU A 112 -1.81 1.09 26.71
N MET A 113 -2.84 0.65 25.97
CA MET A 113 -3.46 -0.66 26.23
C MET A 113 -2.49 -1.80 25.92
N THR A 114 -2.42 -2.74 26.85
CA THR A 114 -1.79 -4.04 26.62
C THR A 114 -2.53 -4.82 25.54
N ARG A 115 -1.86 -5.80 24.94
CA ARG A 115 -2.49 -6.68 23.93
C ARG A 115 -3.74 -7.36 24.47
N ARG A 116 -3.71 -7.81 25.73
CA ARG A 116 -4.85 -8.46 26.38
C ARG A 116 -6.06 -7.52 26.50
N GLU A 117 -5.85 -6.28 26.94
CA GLU A 117 -6.93 -5.29 27.03
C GLU A 117 -7.53 -4.97 25.65
N GLN A 118 -6.69 -4.89 24.61
CA GLN A 118 -7.17 -4.71 23.23
C GLN A 118 -8.01 -5.91 22.78
N ASP A 119 -7.54 -7.13 23.06
CA ASP A 119 -8.27 -8.37 22.72
C ASP A 119 -9.62 -8.49 23.45
N GLU A 120 -9.73 -7.96 24.68
CA GLU A 120 -10.97 -7.92 25.45
C GLU A 120 -11.98 -6.88 24.90
N LEU A 121 -11.50 -5.77 24.33
CA LEU A 121 -12.34 -4.75 23.70
C LEU A 121 -12.72 -5.11 22.25
N ARG A 122 -11.92 -5.92 21.57
CA ARG A 122 -12.09 -6.28 20.17
C ARG A 122 -13.24 -7.27 19.98
N SER A 123 -14.20 -6.90 19.14
CA SER A 123 -15.29 -7.79 18.73
C SER A 123 -14.87 -8.69 17.55
N GLY A 124 -14.01 -8.19 16.66
CA GLY A 124 -13.51 -8.91 15.49
C GLY A 124 -12.51 -8.09 14.69
N TRP A 125 -12.14 -8.56 13.51
CA TRP A 125 -11.24 -7.86 12.59
C TRP A 125 -11.51 -8.32 11.17
N ASP A 126 -11.59 -7.39 10.24
CA ASP A 126 -11.72 -7.77 8.83
C ASP A 126 -10.33 -7.93 8.23
N LEU A 127 -10.17 -8.91 7.34
CA LEU A 127 -8.99 -8.93 6.49
C LEU A 127 -9.13 -7.77 5.50
N VAL A 128 -8.15 -6.88 5.43
CA VAL A 128 -8.07 -5.84 4.40
C VAL A 128 -6.67 -5.89 3.79
N LEU A 129 -6.56 -6.36 2.55
CA LEU A 129 -5.33 -6.32 1.78
C LEU A 129 -5.22 -4.95 1.11
N ASP A 130 -4.24 -4.14 1.49
CA ASP A 130 -3.95 -2.87 0.82
C ASP A 130 -2.88 -3.07 -0.25
N ILE A 131 -3.27 -2.94 -1.52
CA ILE A 131 -2.37 -3.11 -2.67
C ILE A 131 -1.89 -1.72 -3.10
N ASP A 132 -0.63 -1.39 -2.81
CA ASP A 132 -0.01 -0.15 -3.28
C ASP A 132 1.07 -0.43 -4.34
N CYS A 133 0.98 0.32 -5.44
CA CYS A 133 1.99 0.33 -6.48
C CYS A 133 2.02 1.72 -7.12
N PRO A 134 3.22 2.27 -7.44
CA PRO A 134 3.32 3.50 -8.21
C PRO A 134 2.69 3.42 -9.61
N ILE A 135 2.40 2.21 -10.11
CA ILE A 135 1.78 1.95 -11.41
C ILE A 135 0.37 1.36 -11.18
N PHE A 136 -0.65 2.13 -11.56
CA PHE A 136 -2.06 1.76 -11.34
C PHE A 136 -2.45 0.46 -12.06
N GLU A 137 -1.94 0.25 -13.27
CA GLU A 137 -2.19 -0.95 -14.06
C GLU A 137 -1.69 -2.20 -13.34
N TYR A 138 -0.54 -2.12 -12.65
CA TYR A 138 0.02 -3.24 -11.90
C TYR A 138 -0.78 -3.51 -10.63
N SER A 139 -1.18 -2.47 -9.89
CA SER A 139 -2.12 -2.63 -8.76
C SER A 139 -3.42 -3.30 -9.18
N ARG A 140 -3.93 -2.98 -10.39
CA ARG A 140 -5.15 -3.59 -10.92
C ARG A 140 -4.96 -5.08 -11.23
N ILE A 141 -3.84 -5.47 -11.84
CA ILE A 141 -3.51 -6.89 -12.09
C ILE A 141 -3.40 -7.65 -10.78
N ALA A 142 -2.66 -7.11 -9.79
CA ALA A 142 -2.55 -7.72 -8.48
C ALA A 142 -3.91 -7.86 -7.79
N ALA A 143 -4.77 -6.84 -7.91
CA ALA A 143 -6.11 -6.90 -7.36
C ALA A 143 -6.98 -8.00 -8.00
N GLU A 144 -6.93 -8.17 -9.32
CA GLU A 144 -7.61 -9.27 -10.02
C GLU A 144 -7.12 -10.64 -9.54
N LEU A 145 -5.81 -10.81 -9.38
CA LEU A 145 -5.20 -12.06 -8.93
C LEU A 145 -5.56 -12.38 -7.48
N CYS A 146 -5.55 -11.39 -6.59
CA CYS A 146 -6.01 -11.56 -5.21
C CYS A 146 -7.48 -11.99 -5.14
N VAL A 147 -8.35 -11.39 -5.97
CA VAL A 147 -9.76 -11.80 -6.07
C VAL A 147 -9.88 -13.25 -6.53
N ALA A 148 -9.11 -13.64 -7.55
CA ALA A 148 -9.10 -15.03 -8.04
C ALA A 148 -8.66 -16.01 -6.94
N VAL A 149 -7.54 -15.72 -6.26
CA VAL A 149 -7.05 -16.56 -5.15
C VAL A 149 -8.07 -16.70 -4.03
N LEU A 150 -8.74 -15.61 -3.63
CA LEU A 150 -9.76 -15.66 -2.58
C LEU A 150 -10.95 -16.55 -3.01
N ARG A 151 -11.38 -16.44 -4.28
CA ARG A 151 -12.47 -17.26 -4.83
C ARG A 151 -12.11 -18.73 -4.99
N ASP A 152 -10.86 -19.04 -5.33
CA ASP A 152 -10.35 -20.41 -5.37
C ASP A 152 -10.39 -21.07 -3.97
N HIS A 153 -10.34 -20.25 -2.91
CA HIS A 153 -10.56 -20.68 -1.52
C HIS A 153 -12.03 -20.64 -1.07
N GLY A 154 -12.96 -20.39 -2.00
CA GLY A 154 -14.40 -20.31 -1.74
C GLY A 154 -14.86 -18.98 -1.13
N VAL A 155 -13.98 -17.97 -1.02
CA VAL A 155 -14.29 -16.66 -0.43
C VAL A 155 -14.72 -15.68 -1.51
N GLU A 156 -15.85 -15.00 -1.30
CA GLU A 156 -16.26 -13.88 -2.14
C GLU A 156 -15.78 -12.56 -1.51
N PRO A 157 -14.75 -11.90 -2.08
CA PRO A 157 -14.18 -10.70 -1.47
C PRO A 157 -14.91 -9.43 -1.89
N ALA A 158 -14.88 -8.42 -1.03
CA ALA A 158 -15.21 -7.05 -1.42
C ALA A 158 -13.97 -6.33 -1.97
N VAL A 159 -14.14 -5.50 -2.99
CA VAL A 159 -13.03 -4.74 -3.58
C VAL A 159 -13.39 -3.26 -3.64
N LYS A 160 -12.43 -2.39 -3.35
CA LYS A 160 -12.56 -0.95 -3.63
C LYS A 160 -11.29 -0.37 -4.22
N PHE A 161 -11.44 0.63 -5.07
CA PHE A 161 -10.34 1.52 -5.43
C PHE A 161 -9.96 2.38 -4.22
N SER A 162 -8.66 2.54 -3.91
CA SER A 162 -8.20 3.28 -2.72
C SER A 162 -8.28 4.80 -2.87
N GLY A 163 -8.55 5.30 -4.08
CA GLY A 163 -8.64 6.72 -4.39
C GLY A 163 -7.39 7.29 -5.07
N ASN A 164 -6.31 6.52 -5.25
CA ASN A 164 -5.14 6.99 -6.00
C ASN A 164 -4.64 6.01 -7.06
N LYS A 165 -3.82 5.03 -6.67
CA LYS A 165 -3.23 4.03 -7.56
C LYS A 165 -3.48 2.60 -7.10
N GLY A 166 -3.80 2.41 -5.83
CA GLY A 166 -4.03 1.11 -5.22
C GLY A 166 -5.49 0.66 -5.18
N PHE A 167 -5.66 -0.56 -4.67
CA PHE A 167 -6.95 -1.20 -4.40
C PHE A 167 -6.92 -1.82 -3.01
N HIS A 168 -8.05 -1.82 -2.32
CA HIS A 168 -8.20 -2.61 -1.11
C HIS A 168 -9.13 -3.79 -1.42
N ILE A 169 -8.78 -4.95 -0.88
CA ILE A 169 -9.60 -6.16 -0.97
C ILE A 169 -9.90 -6.60 0.45
N ALA A 170 -11.17 -6.85 0.74
CA ALA A 170 -11.59 -7.20 2.09
C ALA A 170 -12.35 -8.52 2.15
N VAL A 171 -12.19 -9.19 3.30
CA VAL A 171 -13.01 -10.31 3.73
C VAL A 171 -13.54 -9.95 5.13
N PRO A 172 -14.86 -9.79 5.30
CA PRO A 172 -15.46 -9.50 6.60
C PRO A 172 -15.13 -10.57 7.65
N TRP A 173 -14.92 -10.16 8.89
CA TRP A 173 -14.57 -11.07 9.98
C TRP A 173 -15.63 -12.16 10.20
N GLU A 174 -16.89 -11.87 9.87
CA GLU A 174 -18.01 -12.80 9.94
C GLU A 174 -17.82 -14.02 9.03
N SER A 175 -16.98 -13.92 8.00
CA SER A 175 -16.67 -15.04 7.10
C SER A 175 -15.71 -16.07 7.71
N PHE A 176 -14.97 -15.71 8.75
CA PHE A 176 -14.00 -16.60 9.38
C PHE A 176 -14.67 -17.52 10.42
N PRO A 177 -14.11 -18.71 10.69
CA PRO A 177 -14.60 -19.55 11.77
C PRO A 177 -14.44 -18.83 13.12
N SER A 178 -15.29 -19.13 14.10
CA SER A 178 -15.20 -18.51 15.44
C SER A 178 -13.90 -18.84 16.18
N SER A 179 -13.24 -19.93 15.80
CA SER A 179 -11.98 -20.38 16.39
C SER A 179 -11.15 -21.21 15.41
N ILE A 180 -9.84 -21.20 15.61
CA ILE A 180 -8.89 -22.12 14.96
C ILE A 180 -8.04 -22.80 16.06
N GLY A 181 -8.08 -24.13 16.12
CA GLY A 181 -7.53 -24.88 17.24
C GLY A 181 -8.20 -24.47 18.56
N ASN A 182 -7.40 -24.02 19.53
CA ASN A 182 -7.87 -23.55 20.84
C ASN A 182 -7.96 -22.02 20.95
N LYS A 183 -7.76 -21.28 19.85
CA LYS A 183 -7.75 -19.81 19.85
C LYS A 183 -9.02 -19.26 19.21
N GLN A 184 -9.63 -18.27 19.86
CA GLN A 184 -10.73 -17.49 19.27
C GLN A 184 -10.20 -16.61 18.14
N THR A 185 -10.87 -16.62 17.00
CA THR A 185 -10.39 -15.91 15.80
C THR A 185 -10.34 -14.40 16.01
N SER A 186 -11.28 -13.81 16.76
CA SER A 186 -11.29 -12.38 17.10
C SER A 186 -10.03 -11.91 17.82
N ARG A 187 -9.26 -12.81 18.45
CA ARG A 187 -8.02 -12.49 19.18
C ARG A 187 -6.75 -12.62 18.34
N LEU A 188 -6.87 -13.03 17.08
CA LEU A 188 -5.74 -13.31 16.20
C LEU A 188 -5.27 -12.09 15.40
N PHE A 189 -5.69 -10.87 15.74
CA PHE A 189 -5.22 -9.66 15.04
C PHE A 189 -3.98 -9.07 15.73
N PRO A 190 -2.87 -8.81 15.02
CA PRO A 190 -2.74 -8.77 13.56
C PRO A 190 -2.15 -10.05 12.94
N GLU A 191 -1.91 -11.11 13.73
CA GLU A 191 -1.18 -12.29 13.27
C GLU A 191 -1.90 -13.05 12.12
N ALA A 192 -3.20 -13.30 12.24
CA ALA A 192 -3.98 -13.99 11.21
C ALA A 192 -4.05 -13.18 9.89
N PRO A 193 -4.40 -11.87 9.89
CA PRO A 193 -4.35 -11.06 8.66
C PRO A 193 -2.97 -11.08 7.97
N ARG A 194 -1.89 -11.04 8.76
CA ARG A 194 -0.51 -11.09 8.24
C ARG A 194 -0.19 -12.42 7.58
N ILE A 195 -0.55 -13.52 8.24
CA ILE A 195 -0.37 -14.87 7.70
C ILE A 195 -1.15 -15.03 6.39
N ILE A 196 -2.41 -14.57 6.35
CA ILE A 196 -3.25 -14.66 5.16
C ILE A 196 -2.69 -13.81 4.01
N ALA A 197 -2.25 -12.57 4.27
CA ALA A 197 -1.71 -11.75 3.18
C ALA A 197 -0.37 -12.27 2.67
N SER A 198 0.50 -12.78 3.55
CA SER A 198 1.74 -13.42 3.12
C SER A 198 1.44 -14.62 2.23
N TYR A 199 0.44 -15.42 2.59
CA TYR A 199 -0.01 -16.56 1.80
C TYR A 199 -0.56 -16.13 0.42
N ILE A 200 -1.44 -15.13 0.37
CA ILE A 200 -1.98 -14.62 -0.90
C ILE A 200 -0.88 -14.00 -1.76
N LYS A 201 0.02 -13.21 -1.15
CA LYS A 201 1.17 -12.60 -1.84
C LYS A 201 2.03 -13.66 -2.51
N GLU A 202 2.31 -14.75 -1.82
CA GLU A 202 3.07 -15.88 -2.36
C GLU A 202 2.36 -16.52 -3.57
N LEU A 203 1.06 -16.77 -3.47
CA LEU A 203 0.28 -17.40 -4.54
C LEU A 203 0.18 -16.54 -5.82
N ILE A 204 0.10 -15.21 -5.68
CA ILE A 204 -0.04 -14.35 -6.85
C ILE A 204 1.31 -13.96 -7.48
N ALA A 205 2.45 -14.20 -6.81
CA ALA A 205 3.74 -13.66 -7.20
C ALA A 205 4.13 -14.03 -8.65
N GLU A 206 4.06 -15.32 -8.99
CA GLU A 206 4.41 -15.81 -10.33
C GLU A 206 3.40 -15.36 -11.40
N PRO A 207 2.06 -15.52 -11.24
CA PRO A 207 1.08 -14.99 -12.19
C PRO A 207 1.17 -13.47 -12.38
N LEU A 208 1.46 -12.72 -11.31
CA LEU A 208 1.63 -11.27 -11.36
C LEU A 208 2.86 -10.88 -12.17
N ALA A 209 4.00 -11.51 -11.89
CA ALA A 209 5.23 -11.31 -12.64
C ALA A 209 5.03 -11.62 -14.14
N GLY A 210 4.39 -12.76 -14.46
CA GLY A 210 4.08 -13.15 -15.83
C GLY A 210 3.22 -12.11 -16.56
N ARG A 211 2.11 -11.67 -15.97
CA ARG A 211 1.20 -10.67 -16.59
C ARG A 211 1.84 -9.30 -16.75
N ILE A 212 2.69 -8.87 -15.82
CA ILE A 212 3.42 -7.60 -15.95
C ILE A 212 4.47 -7.69 -17.07
N MET A 213 5.21 -8.80 -17.13
CA MET A 213 6.20 -9.03 -18.17
C MET A 213 5.58 -9.14 -19.56
N GLU A 214 4.40 -9.75 -19.69
CA GLU A 214 3.64 -9.78 -20.94
C GLU A 214 3.18 -8.38 -21.38
N MET A 215 2.77 -7.54 -20.42
CA MET A 215 2.25 -6.21 -20.69
C MET A 215 3.31 -5.21 -21.13
N ASP A 216 4.46 -5.18 -20.44
CA ASP A 216 5.45 -4.11 -20.58
C ASP A 216 6.88 -4.60 -20.86
N GLY A 217 7.15 -5.90 -20.67
CA GLY A 217 8.52 -6.43 -20.65
C GLY A 217 9.40 -5.79 -19.58
N ILE A 218 10.65 -6.22 -19.48
CA ILE A 218 11.57 -5.70 -18.46
C ILE A 218 11.92 -4.22 -18.69
N ASP A 219 12.07 -3.79 -19.95
CA ASP A 219 12.41 -2.42 -20.30
C ASP A 219 11.26 -1.44 -19.98
N GLY A 220 10.01 -1.85 -20.21
CA GLY A 220 8.84 -1.07 -19.84
C GLY A 220 8.67 -0.96 -18.33
N VAL A 221 8.89 -2.05 -17.59
CA VAL A 221 8.91 -2.01 -16.11
C VAL A 221 10.00 -1.07 -15.60
N LYS A 222 11.21 -1.15 -16.15
CA LYS A 222 12.32 -0.25 -15.79
C LYS A 222 11.96 1.22 -16.05
N ALA A 223 11.37 1.53 -17.20
CA ALA A 223 10.95 2.89 -17.54
C ALA A 223 9.86 3.42 -16.59
N LYS A 224 8.89 2.59 -16.19
CA LYS A 224 7.78 2.99 -15.31
C LYS A 224 8.16 3.08 -13.83
N THR A 225 9.06 2.21 -13.36
CA THR A 225 9.48 2.14 -11.95
C THR A 225 10.69 3.02 -11.65
N GLY A 226 11.54 3.29 -12.63
CA GLY A 226 12.83 3.96 -12.45
C GLY A 226 13.90 3.10 -11.77
N LYS A 227 13.65 1.81 -11.56
CA LYS A 227 14.55 0.88 -10.86
C LYS A 227 15.56 0.21 -11.79
N SER A 228 16.70 -0.20 -11.25
CA SER A 228 17.72 -0.94 -12.02
C SER A 228 17.28 -2.38 -12.30
N PHE A 229 17.91 -3.02 -13.30
CA PHE A 229 17.65 -4.43 -13.61
C PHE A 229 17.91 -5.33 -12.39
N ALA A 230 19.00 -5.08 -11.65
CA ALA A 230 19.35 -5.87 -10.47
C ALA A 230 18.34 -5.76 -9.32
N GLU A 231 17.62 -4.63 -9.20
CA GLU A 231 16.54 -4.51 -8.21
C GLU A 231 15.26 -5.19 -8.68
N LEU A 232 15.03 -5.22 -10.00
CA LEU A 232 13.83 -5.75 -10.63
C LEU A 232 13.91 -7.24 -10.91
N THR A 233 15.05 -7.90 -10.68
CA THR A 233 15.17 -9.34 -10.93
C THR A 233 15.69 -10.09 -9.73
N VAL A 234 15.19 -11.31 -9.57
CA VAL A 234 15.70 -12.31 -8.63
C VAL A 234 16.03 -13.59 -9.39
N LYS A 235 17.09 -14.27 -8.97
CA LYS A 235 17.48 -15.55 -9.56
C LYS A 235 16.58 -16.65 -9.01
N GLN A 236 15.81 -17.29 -9.89
CA GLN A 236 15.02 -18.47 -9.58
C GLN A 236 15.37 -19.56 -10.59
N GLU A 237 15.85 -20.70 -10.10
CA GLU A 237 16.31 -21.83 -10.94
C GLU A 237 17.33 -21.42 -12.03
N GLY A 238 18.17 -20.43 -11.74
CA GLY A 238 19.18 -19.90 -12.66
C GLY A 238 18.66 -18.86 -13.66
N MET A 239 17.35 -18.65 -13.74
CA MET A 239 16.72 -17.65 -14.60
C MET A 239 16.46 -16.34 -13.84
N ASP A 240 16.50 -15.21 -14.56
CA ASP A 240 16.09 -13.91 -14.02
C ASP A 240 14.58 -13.79 -14.10
N VAL A 241 13.92 -13.76 -12.95
CA VAL A 241 12.47 -13.58 -12.82
C VAL A 241 12.19 -12.20 -12.25
N LEU A 242 11.09 -11.57 -12.70
CA LEU A 242 10.69 -10.25 -12.25
C LEU A 242 10.39 -10.27 -10.74
N ASN A 243 11.09 -9.42 -10.00
CA ASN A 243 10.87 -9.18 -8.58
C ASN A 243 9.77 -8.12 -8.39
N THR A 244 8.52 -8.55 -8.20
CA THR A 244 7.39 -7.65 -8.00
C THR A 244 7.47 -6.87 -6.69
N ASP A 245 8.09 -7.46 -5.66
CA ASP A 245 8.27 -6.84 -4.34
C ASP A 245 9.13 -5.57 -4.39
N ALA A 246 9.90 -5.40 -5.46
CA ALA A 246 10.65 -4.18 -5.65
C ALA A 246 9.73 -2.96 -5.80
N PHE A 247 8.52 -3.09 -6.35
CA PHE A 247 7.68 -1.93 -6.70
C PHE A 247 6.20 -2.07 -6.37
N LEU A 248 5.76 -3.23 -5.87
CA LEU A 248 4.38 -3.48 -5.47
C LEU A 248 4.37 -4.07 -4.07
N GLU A 249 3.55 -3.47 -3.21
CA GLU A 249 3.36 -3.89 -1.83
C GLU A 249 1.92 -4.35 -1.64
N ILE A 250 1.74 -5.47 -0.93
CA ILE A 250 0.45 -5.95 -0.44
C ILE A 250 0.53 -5.87 1.07
N ASP A 251 0.12 -4.73 1.59
CA ASP A 251 0.24 -4.40 2.99
C ASP A 251 -0.90 -5.01 3.79
N THR A 252 -0.53 -6.07 4.54
CA THR A 252 -1.00 -6.30 5.92
C THR A 252 0.18 -6.54 6.88
N VAL A 253 1.40 -6.61 6.34
CA VAL A 253 2.62 -6.91 7.10
C VAL A 253 2.94 -5.78 8.07
N LEU A 254 2.65 -4.53 7.70
CA LEU A 254 2.82 -3.33 8.52
C LEU A 254 1.67 -3.02 9.49
N LEU A 255 0.72 -3.95 9.71
CA LEU A 255 -0.37 -3.79 10.68
C LEU A 255 0.13 -3.65 12.12
N ALA A 256 0.44 -2.41 12.53
CA ALA A 256 0.41 -2.05 13.92
C ALA A 256 -1.04 -2.12 14.43
N SER A 257 -1.23 -2.38 15.73
CA SER A 257 -2.55 -2.25 16.36
C SER A 257 -3.15 -0.88 16.03
N ARG A 258 -4.46 -0.84 15.78
CA ARG A 258 -5.22 0.35 15.37
C ARG A 258 -4.78 0.93 14.02
N HIS A 259 -4.31 0.10 13.10
CA HIS A 259 -4.10 0.52 11.71
C HIS A 259 -5.42 0.95 11.07
N LEU A 260 -5.39 2.01 10.26
CA LEU A 260 -6.56 2.56 9.60
C LEU A 260 -6.39 2.51 8.08
N TYR A 261 -7.43 2.08 7.37
CA TYR A 261 -7.52 2.18 5.93
C TYR A 261 -8.55 3.25 5.53
N ARG A 262 -8.38 3.86 4.35
CA ARG A 262 -9.32 4.88 3.84
C ARG A 262 -10.72 4.28 3.68
N MET A 263 -11.74 4.91 4.25
CA MET A 263 -13.12 4.42 4.17
C MET A 263 -13.65 4.39 2.73
N PRO A 264 -14.60 3.49 2.41
CA PRO A 264 -15.37 3.62 1.18
C PRO A 264 -16.04 5.00 1.13
N TYR A 265 -16.11 5.56 -0.07
CA TYR A 265 -16.60 6.88 -0.40
C TYR A 265 -15.83 8.05 0.21
N SER A 266 -14.72 7.82 0.91
CA SER A 266 -13.85 8.90 1.33
C SER A 266 -12.97 9.41 0.18
N LEU A 267 -12.67 10.71 0.19
CA LEU A 267 -11.81 11.36 -0.80
C LEU A 267 -10.34 11.11 -0.51
N HIS A 268 -9.55 10.89 -1.56
CA HIS A 268 -8.11 10.88 -1.46
C HIS A 268 -7.54 12.30 -1.59
N GLU A 269 -6.64 12.68 -0.70
CA GLU A 269 -6.27 14.09 -0.45
C GLU A 269 -5.45 14.70 -1.60
N LYS A 270 -4.65 13.88 -2.30
CA LYS A 270 -3.83 14.34 -3.44
C LYS A 270 -4.56 14.29 -4.78
N SER A 271 -5.12 13.12 -5.13
CA SER A 271 -5.82 12.91 -6.40
C SER A 271 -7.22 13.55 -6.46
N GLY A 272 -7.87 13.75 -5.30
CA GLY A 272 -9.26 14.18 -5.20
C GLY A 272 -10.28 13.14 -5.68
N LEU A 273 -9.87 11.90 -5.94
CA LEU A 273 -10.77 10.83 -6.35
C LEU A 273 -11.41 10.15 -5.12
N VAL A 274 -12.57 9.56 -5.35
CA VAL A 274 -13.37 8.87 -4.35
C VAL A 274 -12.87 7.42 -4.19
N SER A 275 -12.65 6.96 -2.97
CA SER A 275 -12.43 5.54 -2.71
C SER A 275 -13.72 4.78 -3.00
N THR A 276 -13.76 4.01 -4.08
CA THR A 276 -15.03 3.53 -4.64
C THR A 276 -15.09 2.02 -4.60
N PRO A 277 -16.05 1.41 -3.85
CA PRO A 277 -16.34 -0.02 -3.96
C PRO A 277 -16.68 -0.40 -5.40
N ILE A 278 -16.10 -1.50 -5.87
CA ILE A 278 -16.21 -1.96 -7.25
C ILE A 278 -16.67 -3.41 -7.27
N ASN A 279 -17.41 -3.78 -8.33
CA ASN A 279 -17.72 -5.18 -8.58
C ASN A 279 -16.40 -5.97 -8.75
N PRO A 280 -16.16 -7.04 -7.95
CA PRO A 280 -14.95 -7.85 -8.05
C PRO A 280 -14.70 -8.43 -9.46
N ASP A 281 -15.74 -8.71 -10.25
CA ASP A 281 -15.63 -9.19 -11.64
C ASP A 281 -15.21 -8.11 -12.64
N LYS A 282 -15.25 -6.84 -12.23
CA LYS A 282 -14.99 -5.68 -13.10
C LYS A 282 -13.74 -4.92 -12.73
N VAL A 283 -12.90 -5.46 -11.84
CA VAL A 283 -11.62 -4.84 -11.41
C VAL A 283 -10.75 -4.51 -12.63
N GLY A 284 -10.56 -5.43 -13.57
CA GLY A 284 -9.80 -5.21 -14.81
C GLY A 284 -10.30 -4.10 -15.71
N LYS A 285 -11.60 -3.80 -15.64
CA LYS A 285 -12.25 -2.76 -16.46
C LYS A 285 -12.33 -1.42 -15.76
N PHE A 286 -11.92 -1.34 -14.49
CA PHE A 286 -11.94 -0.11 -13.72
C PHE A 286 -10.95 0.90 -14.31
N LYS A 287 -11.40 2.16 -14.42
CA LYS A 287 -10.59 3.31 -14.83
C LYS A 287 -10.70 4.39 -13.76
N ARG A 288 -9.59 5.08 -13.48
CA ARG A 288 -9.50 6.06 -12.38
C ARG A 288 -10.53 7.19 -12.51
N GLU A 289 -10.88 7.57 -13.73
CA GLU A 289 -11.84 8.64 -14.01
C GLU A 289 -13.27 8.28 -13.57
N MET A 290 -13.56 6.99 -13.38
CA MET A 290 -14.84 6.52 -12.85
C MET A 290 -15.03 6.92 -11.38
N ALA A 291 -13.94 7.18 -10.66
CA ALA A 291 -13.93 7.63 -9.26
C ALA A 291 -13.87 9.16 -9.10
N ALA A 292 -14.02 9.93 -10.18
CA ALA A 292 -14.11 11.39 -10.07
C ALA A 292 -15.39 11.78 -9.32
N ILE A 293 -15.31 12.78 -8.43
CA ILE A 293 -16.43 13.26 -7.58
C ILE A 293 -17.69 13.56 -8.42
N GLU A 294 -17.51 14.10 -9.62
CA GLU A 294 -18.58 14.49 -10.53
C GLU A 294 -19.20 13.32 -11.32
N ARG A 295 -18.55 12.15 -11.34
CA ARG A 295 -18.91 11.02 -12.20
C ARG A 295 -19.28 9.76 -11.44
N PHE A 296 -18.70 9.54 -10.27
CA PHE A 296 -18.89 8.31 -9.54
C PHE A 296 -20.36 8.16 -9.09
N LYS A 297 -20.81 6.92 -9.08
CA LYS A 297 -22.10 6.51 -8.51
C LYS A 297 -21.82 5.68 -7.27
N VAL A 298 -22.70 5.78 -6.27
CA VAL A 298 -22.68 4.84 -5.15
C VAL A 298 -22.87 3.44 -5.71
N SER A 299 -22.01 2.53 -5.28
CA SER A 299 -21.96 1.16 -5.78
C SER A 299 -23.03 0.32 -5.10
N ASP A 300 -23.57 -0.65 -5.82
CA ASP A 300 -24.39 -1.72 -5.24
C ASP A 300 -23.56 -2.67 -4.36
N PHE A 301 -22.22 -2.60 -4.47
CA PHE A 301 -21.28 -3.38 -3.68
C PHE A 301 -20.85 -2.58 -2.46
N ASP A 302 -20.89 -3.24 -1.30
CA ASP A 302 -20.39 -2.69 -0.04
C ASP A 302 -18.94 -3.09 0.20
N PHE A 303 -18.24 -2.28 0.98
CA PHE A 303 -16.90 -2.58 1.48
C PHE A 303 -16.88 -2.32 2.98
N PRO A 304 -16.44 -3.26 3.82
CA PRO A 304 -15.77 -4.53 3.52
C PRO A 304 -16.69 -5.67 3.02
N GLY A 305 -17.98 -5.39 2.80
CA GLY A 305 -18.94 -6.35 2.26
C GLY A 305 -19.75 -7.06 3.35
N THR A 306 -20.47 -8.10 2.96
CA THR A 306 -21.22 -8.96 3.90
C THR A 306 -20.55 -10.33 3.97
N GLY A 307 -20.31 -10.83 5.19
CA GLY A 307 -19.64 -12.11 5.39
C GLY A 307 -20.61 -13.28 5.37
N THR A 308 -20.20 -14.39 4.77
CA THR A 308 -20.91 -15.67 4.89
C THR A 308 -20.19 -16.54 5.91
N PRO A 309 -20.83 -16.94 7.02
CA PRO A 309 -20.16 -17.71 8.07
C PRO A 309 -19.39 -18.92 7.56
N MET A 310 -18.17 -19.11 8.08
CA MET A 310 -17.23 -20.19 7.75
C MET A 310 -16.67 -20.19 6.31
N GLN A 311 -17.05 -19.24 5.45
CA GLN A 311 -16.58 -19.20 4.07
C GLN A 311 -15.05 -19.09 3.97
N ALA A 312 -14.39 -18.41 4.92
CA ALA A 312 -12.95 -18.22 4.94
C ALA A 312 -12.18 -19.29 5.75
N GLU A 313 -12.83 -20.40 6.13
CA GLU A 313 -12.17 -21.47 6.90
C GLU A 313 -11.03 -22.12 6.13
N VAL A 314 -11.25 -22.45 4.85
CA VAL A 314 -10.24 -23.09 3.99
C VAL A 314 -9.04 -22.16 3.79
N LEU A 315 -9.30 -20.89 3.48
CA LEU A 315 -8.28 -19.85 3.36
C LEU A 315 -7.42 -19.74 4.63
N LEU A 316 -8.08 -19.65 5.79
CA LEU A 316 -7.38 -19.49 7.06
C LEU A 316 -6.50 -20.71 7.37
N LYS A 317 -7.02 -21.94 7.19
CA LYS A 317 -6.25 -23.17 7.43
C LYS A 317 -5.05 -23.27 6.48
N ALA A 318 -5.27 -23.09 5.19
CA ALA A 318 -4.21 -23.17 4.19
C ALA A 318 -3.08 -22.15 4.47
N ALA A 319 -3.44 -20.92 4.85
CA ALA A 319 -2.46 -19.89 5.20
C ALA A 319 -1.63 -20.27 6.45
N TYR A 320 -2.25 -20.82 7.49
CA TYR A 320 -1.56 -21.26 8.71
C TYR A 320 -0.67 -22.49 8.47
N GLU A 321 -1.11 -23.43 7.64
CA GLU A 321 -0.31 -24.59 7.22
C GLU A 321 0.93 -24.13 6.44
N ARG A 322 0.75 -23.20 5.50
CA ARG A 322 1.87 -22.63 4.73
C ARG A 322 2.86 -21.87 5.61
N ASP A 323 2.36 -21.04 6.53
CA ASP A 323 3.21 -20.31 7.48
C ASP A 323 4.01 -21.25 8.39
N SER A 324 3.38 -22.33 8.87
CA SER A 324 4.05 -23.36 9.68
C SER A 324 5.15 -24.07 8.90
N PHE A 325 4.88 -24.43 7.64
CA PHE A 325 5.86 -25.01 6.74
C PHE A 325 7.05 -24.07 6.49
N ASN A 326 6.78 -22.79 6.19
CA ASN A 326 7.82 -21.78 5.94
C ASN A 326 8.70 -21.55 7.17
N LYS A 327 8.11 -21.51 8.38
CA LYS A 327 8.85 -21.40 9.65
C LYS A 327 9.73 -22.62 9.92
N ALA A 328 9.22 -23.82 9.65
CA ALA A 328 9.99 -25.05 9.80
C ALA A 328 11.19 -25.07 8.83
N ALA A 329 10.97 -24.74 7.55
CA ALA A 329 12.01 -24.66 6.54
C ALA A 329 13.09 -23.62 6.91
N ALA A 330 12.69 -22.42 7.35
CA ALA A 330 13.62 -21.37 7.79
C ALA A 330 14.45 -21.82 9.01
N SER A 331 13.84 -22.49 9.98
CA SER A 331 14.56 -23.04 11.13
C SER A 331 15.58 -24.11 10.73
N SER A 332 15.24 -24.98 9.76
CA SER A 332 16.17 -25.99 9.25
C SER A 332 17.35 -25.34 8.51
N LEU A 333 17.12 -24.30 7.71
CA LEU A 333 18.18 -23.55 7.05
C LEU A 333 19.10 -22.84 8.05
N LEU A 334 18.54 -22.20 9.09
CA LEU A 334 19.32 -21.58 10.17
C LEU A 334 20.15 -22.61 10.93
N GLN A 335 19.61 -23.80 11.17
CA GLN A 335 20.35 -24.89 11.82
C GLN A 335 21.51 -25.39 10.96
N GLN A 336 21.33 -25.48 9.64
CA GLN A 336 22.39 -25.82 8.70
C GLN A 336 23.45 -24.71 8.61
N ALA A 337 23.05 -23.43 8.58
CA ALA A 337 23.96 -22.30 8.58
C ALA A 337 24.72 -22.14 9.92
N GLY A 338 24.10 -22.49 11.04
CA GLY A 338 24.73 -22.51 12.37
C GLY A 338 25.75 -23.65 12.56
N GLN A 339 25.74 -24.66 11.69
CA GLN A 339 26.78 -25.69 11.64
C GLN A 339 28.01 -25.25 10.83
N THR A 340 27.90 -24.17 10.04
CA THR A 340 29.02 -23.59 9.30
C THR A 340 29.67 -22.45 10.11
N GLY A 341 30.52 -22.83 11.06
CA GLY A 341 31.53 -21.94 11.65
C GLY A 341 31.35 -21.68 13.15
N GLU A 342 32.34 -22.10 13.94
CA GLU A 342 32.58 -21.52 15.27
C GLU A 342 32.69 -20.00 15.12
N TRP A 343 31.77 -19.25 15.71
CA TRP A 343 31.98 -17.82 15.92
C TRP A 343 33.18 -17.67 16.86
N LYS A 344 34.34 -17.31 16.30
CA LYS A 344 35.49 -16.88 17.09
C LYS A 344 35.35 -15.37 17.30
N PRO A 345 35.17 -14.89 18.55
CA PRO A 345 35.28 -13.47 18.82
C PRO A 345 36.63 -13.00 18.29
N ILE A 346 36.62 -11.94 17.48
CA ILE A 346 37.85 -11.24 17.11
C ILE A 346 38.36 -10.61 18.41
N GLY A 347 39.30 -11.29 19.08
CA GLY A 347 39.91 -10.84 20.34
C GLY A 347 40.79 -9.60 20.22
N ALA A 348 40.80 -8.93 19.06
CA ALA A 348 41.53 -7.70 18.87
C ALA A 348 40.71 -6.54 19.44
N LYS A 349 41.14 -6.01 20.60
CA LYS A 349 40.74 -4.67 21.02
C LYS A 349 41.18 -3.71 19.92
N MET A 350 40.23 -3.08 19.23
CA MET A 350 40.56 -2.02 18.27
C MET A 350 41.25 -0.88 19.04
N PRO A 351 42.41 -0.39 18.56
CA PRO A 351 43.05 0.79 19.14
C PRO A 351 42.09 1.98 19.11
N LEU A 352 42.03 2.75 20.19
CA LEU A 352 41.11 3.89 20.33
C LEU A 352 41.27 4.90 19.19
N GLU A 353 42.45 5.01 18.58
CA GLU A 353 42.74 5.92 17.47
C GLU A 353 42.01 5.54 16.17
N THR A 354 41.49 4.31 16.08
CA THR A 354 40.73 3.83 14.92
C THR A 354 39.24 4.12 15.01
N PHE A 355 38.79 4.74 16.11
CA PHE A 355 37.39 5.02 16.31
C PHE A 355 36.94 6.21 15.46
N PRO A 356 35.70 6.20 14.95
CA PRO A 356 35.16 7.35 14.25
C PRO A 356 35.04 8.56 15.19
N PRO A 357 35.14 9.81 14.66
CA PRO A 357 35.13 11.04 15.47
C PRO A 357 33.95 11.15 16.45
N CYS A 358 32.78 10.63 16.09
CA CYS A 358 31.60 10.61 16.95
C CYS A 358 31.81 9.85 18.26
N ILE A 359 32.54 8.74 18.25
CA ILE A 359 32.85 7.98 19.47
C ILE A 359 33.88 8.72 20.31
N HIS A 360 34.84 9.40 19.69
CA HIS A 360 35.76 10.27 20.41
C HIS A 360 35.03 11.40 21.15
N PHE A 361 34.03 12.03 20.52
CA PHE A 361 33.21 13.05 21.17
C PHE A 361 32.40 12.50 22.35
N ILE A 362 31.88 11.27 22.26
CA ILE A 362 31.18 10.62 23.37
C ILE A 362 32.16 10.30 24.52
N LEU A 363 33.35 9.79 24.21
CA LEU A 363 34.37 9.43 25.20
C LEU A 363 35.00 10.63 25.91
N ASN A 364 35.05 11.79 25.25
CA ASN A 364 35.55 13.03 25.83
C ASN A 364 34.59 13.64 26.88
N GLY A 365 33.41 13.06 27.05
CA GLY A 365 32.38 13.59 27.94
C GLY A 365 31.74 14.86 27.40
N ILE A 366 30.58 15.19 27.94
CA ILE A 366 29.95 16.50 27.75
C ILE A 366 30.33 17.30 29.00
N GLU A 367 30.83 18.53 28.84
CA GLU A 367 30.94 19.44 29.98
C GLU A 367 29.52 19.72 30.48
N ASP A 368 29.23 19.34 31.73
CA ASP A 368 27.95 19.62 32.38
C ASP A 368 27.66 21.13 32.29
N GLY A 369 26.52 21.48 31.70
CA GLY A 369 26.04 22.85 31.55
C GLY A 369 25.30 23.37 32.77
#